data_AF-A0A1I6VXX8-F1
#
_entry.id   AF-A0A1I6VXX8-F1
#
_cell.length_a   1.000
_cell.length_b   1.000
_cell.length_c   1.000
_cell.angle_alpha   90.00
_cell.angle_beta   90.00
_cell.angle_gamma   90.00
#
_symmetry.space_group_name_H-M   'P 1'
#
loop_
_entity.id
_entity.type
_entity.pdbx_description
1 polymer ?
#
loop_
_entity_poly.entity_id
_entity_poly.type
_entity_poly.pdbx_seq_one_letter_code
_entity_poly.pdbx_strand_id
1 'polypeptide(L)'
;MKNCLNSLICLLKKHLRTNNQTKVTEMKKVIKSFALKCAVVAHLVILSMVSGVFGQATVVNNNPNATQIAAGLNANGLVINNPQIVRGGNNNQIAIFSNGINGANLGVDAGVLFSTGHAVNELTKKNSSSSSSLQSSVSAQTGTYSDAQLTNITSNAIYDAVVYTFDITLTGGADALRIAYQFGSEEYPDYVGSVYNDTFGFFVRRKGTTGEWINMARLPNAAQTVTAINKVNFGKQGNNYSGTGNGYESSNSNHYERNGHTTATTSGNPNRLVLNNNPGPFPIHVEYNGLT
;
A
#
# COMPACT_ATOMS: atom_id res chain seq x y z
N MET A 1 12.34 -67.08 68.67
CA MET A 1 11.27 -66.06 68.49
C MET A 1 11.79 -64.64 68.26
N LYS A 2 12.73 -64.10 69.07
CA LYS A 2 13.26 -62.72 68.89
C LYS A 2 13.87 -62.42 67.50
N ASN A 3 14.58 -63.38 66.89
CA ASN A 3 15.22 -63.17 65.57
C ASN A 3 14.20 -63.08 64.41
N CYS A 4 13.05 -63.76 64.53
CA CYS A 4 12.01 -63.75 63.50
C CYS A 4 11.23 -62.42 63.52
N LEU A 5 10.94 -61.89 64.71
CA LEU A 5 10.24 -60.60 64.89
C LEU A 5 11.09 -59.41 64.39
N ASN A 6 12.39 -59.41 64.67
CA ASN A 6 13.31 -58.37 64.17
C ASN A 6 13.46 -58.41 62.65
N SER A 7 13.44 -59.61 62.05
CA SER A 7 13.46 -59.77 60.59
C SER A 7 12.19 -59.23 59.94
N LEU A 8 11.01 -59.51 60.51
CA LEU A 8 9.73 -59.02 60.02
C LEU A 8 9.61 -57.49 60.12
N ILE A 9 10.07 -56.88 61.22
CA ILE A 9 10.12 -55.42 61.38
C ILE A 9 11.08 -54.78 60.36
N CYS A 10 12.23 -55.42 60.10
CA CYS A 10 13.18 -54.95 59.09
C CYS A 10 12.58 -54.99 57.68
N LEU A 11 11.88 -56.07 57.33
CA LEU A 11 11.15 -56.23 56.07
C LEU A 11 10.03 -55.20 55.91
N LEU A 12 9.22 -54.97 56.95
CA LEU A 12 8.17 -53.94 56.95
C LEU A 12 8.76 -52.53 56.76
N LYS A 13 9.83 -52.19 57.49
CA LYS A 13 10.52 -50.89 57.33
C LYS A 13 11.09 -50.73 55.92
N LYS A 14 11.69 -51.77 55.35
CA LYS A 14 12.23 -51.75 53.97
C LYS A 14 11.11 -51.56 52.95
N HIS A 15 10.00 -52.29 53.10
CA HIS A 15 8.83 -52.22 52.22
C HIS A 15 8.15 -50.84 52.26
N LEU A 16 7.96 -50.27 53.46
CA LEU A 16 7.44 -48.92 53.64
C LEU A 16 8.36 -47.85 53.03
N ARG A 17 9.68 -47.99 53.21
CA ARG A 17 10.67 -47.07 52.63
C ARG A 17 10.66 -47.11 51.10
N THR A 18 10.60 -48.30 50.50
CA THR A 18 10.50 -48.46 49.04
C THR A 18 9.19 -47.90 48.48
N ASN A 19 8.05 -48.15 49.13
CA ASN A 19 6.76 -47.63 48.69
C ASN A 19 6.73 -46.08 48.70
N ASN A 20 7.28 -45.47 49.76
CA ASN A 20 7.41 -44.01 49.84
C ASN A 20 8.36 -43.44 48.77
N GLN A 21 9.48 -44.09 48.47
CA GLN A 21 10.41 -43.64 47.42
C GLN A 21 9.78 -43.71 46.02
N THR A 22 9.02 -44.77 45.72
CA THR A 22 8.28 -44.89 44.47
C THR A 22 7.27 -43.76 44.31
N LYS A 23 6.48 -43.47 45.36
CA LYS A 23 5.51 -42.35 45.35
C LYS A 23 6.18 -40.99 45.14
N VAL A 24 7.33 -40.74 45.78
CA VAL A 24 8.10 -39.49 45.59
C VAL A 24 8.63 -39.37 44.16
N THR A 25 9.05 -40.49 43.56
CA THR A 25 9.55 -40.50 42.17
C THR A 25 8.44 -40.21 41.17
N GLU A 26 7.26 -40.81 41.35
CA GLU A 26 6.09 -40.54 40.52
C GLU A 26 5.59 -39.09 40.69
N MET A 27 5.54 -38.55 41.92
CA MET A 27 5.22 -37.13 42.12
C MET A 27 6.22 -36.21 41.41
N LYS A 28 7.53 -36.49 41.47
CA LYS A 28 8.54 -35.70 40.75
C LYS A 28 8.34 -35.75 39.22
N LYS A 29 7.94 -36.90 38.66
CA LYS A 29 7.59 -37.02 37.24
C LYS A 29 6.35 -36.18 36.88
N VAL A 30 5.31 -36.23 37.71
CA VAL A 30 4.08 -35.43 37.51
C VAL A 30 4.39 -33.93 37.59
N ILE A 31 5.16 -33.49 38.58
CA ILE A 31 5.58 -32.08 38.72
C ILE A 31 6.42 -31.62 37.52
N LYS A 32 7.39 -32.42 37.07
CA LYS A 32 8.19 -32.10 35.87
C LYS A 32 7.34 -32.04 34.60
N SER A 33 6.42 -33.00 34.43
CA SER A 33 5.49 -33.02 33.29
C SER A 33 4.55 -31.81 33.30
N PHE A 34 4.04 -31.43 34.48
CA PHE A 34 3.21 -30.25 34.66
C PHE A 34 4.01 -28.96 34.38
N ALA A 35 5.21 -28.82 34.93
CA ALA A 35 6.09 -27.67 34.68
C ALA A 35 6.48 -27.54 33.20
N LEU A 36 6.76 -28.66 32.52
CA LEU A 36 7.07 -28.67 31.08
C LEU A 36 5.87 -28.23 30.24
N LYS A 37 4.66 -28.72 30.56
CA LYS A 37 3.42 -28.29 29.89
C LYS A 37 3.15 -26.80 30.11
N CYS A 38 3.32 -26.29 31.34
CA CYS A 38 3.20 -24.87 31.62
C CYS A 38 4.22 -24.03 30.83
N ALA A 39 5.48 -24.47 30.73
CA ALA A 39 6.52 -23.77 29.98
C ALA A 39 6.23 -23.74 28.47
N VAL A 40 5.69 -24.83 27.91
CA VAL A 40 5.27 -24.91 26.49
C VAL A 40 4.07 -24.01 26.22
N VAL A 41 3.06 -24.01 27.10
CA VAL A 41 1.91 -23.11 26.98
C VAL A 41 2.34 -21.65 27.09
N ALA A 42 3.24 -21.31 28.02
CA ALA A 42 3.79 -19.96 28.14
C ALA A 42 4.56 -19.54 26.87
N HIS A 43 5.36 -20.43 26.28
CA HIS A 43 6.05 -20.15 25.00
C HIS A 43 5.06 -19.95 23.84
N LEU A 44 4.02 -20.77 23.74
CA LEU A 44 2.98 -20.62 22.71
C LEU A 44 2.19 -19.31 22.88
N VAL A 45 1.91 -18.89 24.12
CA VAL A 45 1.26 -17.60 24.43
C VAL A 45 2.19 -16.44 24.07
N ILE A 46 3.48 -16.50 24.41
CA ILE A 46 4.48 -15.48 24.05
C ILE A 46 4.65 -15.40 22.52
N LEU A 47 4.67 -16.54 21.82
CA LEU A 47 4.75 -16.58 20.36
C LEU A 47 3.48 -16.02 19.70
N SER A 48 2.31 -16.18 20.32
CA SER A 48 1.03 -15.60 19.87
C SER A 48 0.90 -14.09 20.17
N MET A 49 1.74 -13.54 21.04
CA MET A 49 1.79 -12.10 21.35
C MET A 49 2.68 -11.32 20.37
N VAL A 50 3.35 -12.01 19.44
CA VAL A 50 3.97 -11.37 18.27
C VAL A 50 2.85 -11.06 17.27
N SER A 51 2.02 -10.08 17.62
CA SER A 51 1.03 -9.50 16.71
C SER A 51 1.73 -8.90 15.49
N GLY A 52 1.16 -9.15 14.31
CA GLY A 52 1.77 -8.90 13.00
C GLY A 52 2.35 -7.50 12.84
N VAL A 53 3.66 -7.43 12.64
CA VAL A 53 4.29 -6.28 11.99
C VAL A 53 3.88 -6.36 10.54
N PHE A 54 2.88 -5.57 10.16
CA PHE A 54 2.58 -5.35 8.75
C PHE A 54 3.64 -4.39 8.21
N GLY A 55 4.29 -4.72 7.10
CA GLY A 55 5.17 -3.77 6.42
C GLY A 55 4.33 -2.57 5.97
N GLN A 56 4.82 -1.36 6.19
CA GLN A 56 4.23 -0.14 5.63
C GLN A 56 5.33 0.81 5.17
N ALA A 57 5.02 1.68 4.22
CA ALA A 57 5.90 2.78 3.90
C ALA A 57 6.07 3.66 5.15
N THR A 58 7.28 4.15 5.36
CA THR A 58 7.59 5.07 6.45
C THR A 58 7.35 6.49 5.98
N VAL A 59 6.41 7.19 6.63
CA VAL A 59 6.17 8.61 6.40
C VAL A 59 7.35 9.40 6.97
N VAL A 60 8.11 10.05 6.09
CA VAL A 60 9.28 10.87 6.44
C VAL A 60 8.85 12.31 6.73
N ASN A 61 7.89 12.83 5.95
CA ASN A 61 7.36 14.17 6.15
C ASN A 61 5.87 14.20 5.78
N ASN A 62 5.02 14.54 6.75
CA ASN A 62 3.61 14.82 6.55
C ASN A 62 3.45 16.30 6.21
N ASN A 63 2.85 16.60 5.06
CA ASN A 63 2.61 17.96 4.59
C ASN A 63 3.89 18.79 4.33
N PRO A 64 4.80 18.31 3.44
CA PRO A 64 6.02 19.02 3.09
C PRO A 64 5.72 20.35 2.39
N ASN A 65 6.53 21.38 2.67
CA ASN A 65 6.51 22.60 1.86
C ASN A 65 7.16 22.38 0.49
N ALA A 66 6.98 23.34 -0.42
CA ALA A 66 7.46 23.22 -1.81
C ALA A 66 8.96 22.89 -1.91
N THR A 67 9.81 23.49 -1.07
CA THR A 67 11.26 23.21 -1.05
C THR A 67 11.57 21.79 -0.56
N GLN A 68 10.81 21.28 0.40
CA GLN A 68 10.96 19.91 0.88
C GLN A 68 10.51 18.89 -0.18
N ILE A 69 9.44 19.18 -0.94
CA ILE A 69 9.03 18.38 -2.09
C ILE A 69 10.15 18.34 -3.14
N ALA A 70 10.73 19.50 -3.49
CA ALA A 70 11.85 19.57 -4.41
C ALA A 70 13.04 18.71 -3.94
N ALA A 71 13.38 18.76 -2.66
CA ALA A 71 14.45 17.93 -2.10
C ALA A 71 14.14 16.43 -2.20
N GLY A 72 12.89 16.03 -1.97
CA GLY A 72 12.44 14.64 -2.11
C GLY A 72 12.37 14.12 -3.56
N LEU A 73 12.28 15.01 -4.54
CA LEU A 73 12.31 14.68 -5.97
C LEU A 73 13.70 14.86 -6.61
N ASN A 74 14.65 15.47 -5.90
CA ASN A 74 15.95 15.80 -6.46
C ASN A 74 16.79 14.54 -6.70
N ALA A 75 17.46 14.48 -7.85
CA ALA A 75 18.33 13.38 -8.23
C ALA A 75 19.67 13.92 -8.73
N ASN A 76 20.67 13.04 -8.86
CA ASN A 76 21.96 13.40 -9.44
C ASN A 76 21.79 13.89 -10.88
N GLY A 77 22.53 14.94 -11.25
CA GLY A 77 22.53 15.49 -12.61
C GLY A 77 21.38 16.47 -12.92
N LEU A 78 20.63 16.90 -11.90
CA LEU A 78 19.65 17.99 -12.06
C LEU A 78 19.60 18.90 -10.83
N VAL A 79 19.11 20.10 -11.03
CA VAL A 79 18.79 21.07 -9.97
C VAL A 79 17.35 21.52 -10.17
N ILE A 80 16.55 21.40 -9.12
CA ILE A 80 15.18 21.91 -9.06
C ILE A 80 15.20 23.36 -8.54
N ASN A 81 14.58 24.28 -9.30
CA ASN A 81 14.47 25.68 -8.96
C ASN A 81 13.01 26.13 -8.93
N ASN A 82 12.72 27.20 -8.19
CA ASN A 82 11.38 27.81 -8.08
C ASN A 82 10.23 26.80 -7.80
N PRO A 83 10.38 25.88 -6.82
CA PRO A 83 9.33 24.92 -6.54
C PRO A 83 8.11 25.61 -5.93
N GLN A 84 6.91 25.31 -6.43
CA GLN A 84 5.66 25.91 -5.97
C GLN A 84 4.56 24.85 -5.90
N ILE A 85 3.79 24.89 -4.81
CA ILE A 85 2.53 24.14 -4.73
C ILE A 85 1.42 25.07 -5.20
N VAL A 86 0.90 24.83 -6.41
CA VAL A 86 -0.18 25.62 -7.01
C VAL A 86 -1.54 25.19 -6.44
N ARG A 87 -1.72 23.89 -6.18
CA ARG A 87 -2.92 23.31 -5.57
C ARG A 87 -2.56 22.05 -4.75
N GLY A 88 -3.30 21.78 -3.68
CA GLY A 88 -3.20 20.52 -2.93
C GLY A 88 -2.09 20.44 -1.86
N GLY A 89 -1.60 21.58 -1.35
CA GLY A 89 -0.52 21.65 -0.36
C GLY A 89 -0.91 21.91 1.10
N ASN A 90 -2.20 22.09 1.38
CA ASN A 90 -2.68 22.55 2.70
C ASN A 90 -3.49 21.50 3.46
N ASN A 91 -3.67 20.30 2.88
CA ASN A 91 -4.63 19.30 3.32
C ASN A 91 -4.02 17.90 3.37
N ASN A 92 -2.75 17.75 3.71
CA ASN A 92 -2.09 16.42 3.81
C ASN A 92 -2.22 15.55 2.54
N GLN A 93 -2.44 16.16 1.37
CA GLN A 93 -2.50 15.48 0.07
C GLN A 93 -1.11 15.14 -0.49
N ILE A 94 -0.05 15.59 0.20
CA ILE A 94 1.34 15.35 -0.17
C ILE A 94 2.09 14.80 1.04
N ALA A 95 2.88 13.74 0.83
CA ALA A 95 3.76 13.17 1.84
C ALA A 95 5.08 12.72 1.23
N ILE A 96 6.18 12.86 1.97
CA ILE A 96 7.47 12.23 1.63
C ILE A 96 7.55 10.89 2.35
N PHE A 97 7.93 9.83 1.63
CA PHE A 97 8.01 8.47 2.18
C PHE A 97 9.33 7.77 1.87
N SER A 98 9.58 6.69 2.63
CA SER A 98 10.67 5.72 2.45
C SER A 98 10.17 4.32 2.77
N ASN A 99 11.01 3.28 2.61
CA ASN A 99 10.63 1.88 2.85
C ASN A 99 9.40 1.44 2.03
N GLY A 100 9.27 2.00 0.82
CA GLY A 100 8.15 1.73 -0.08
C GLY A 100 8.16 0.30 -0.62
N ILE A 101 9.34 -0.27 -0.91
CA ILE A 101 9.44 -1.64 -1.46
C ILE A 101 9.23 -2.68 -0.36
N ASN A 102 10.07 -2.67 0.68
CA ASN A 102 9.99 -3.71 1.72
C ASN A 102 8.81 -3.50 2.67
N GLY A 103 8.44 -2.24 2.91
CA GLY A 103 7.30 -1.90 3.74
C GLY A 103 5.99 -2.01 2.98
N ALA A 104 5.83 -1.27 1.90
CA ALA A 104 4.56 -1.18 1.19
C ALA A 104 4.53 -1.91 -0.15
N ASN A 105 5.52 -2.73 -0.53
CA ASN A 105 5.55 -3.45 -1.83
C ASN A 105 5.23 -2.54 -3.05
N LEU A 106 5.61 -1.27 -2.96
CA LEU A 106 5.58 -0.32 -4.06
C LEU A 106 6.73 -0.63 -5.04
N GLY A 107 6.62 -0.14 -6.28
CA GLY A 107 7.71 -0.17 -7.26
C GLY A 107 8.81 0.87 -6.97
N VAL A 108 8.60 1.73 -5.97
CA VAL A 108 9.50 2.82 -5.57
C VAL A 108 9.77 2.76 -4.07
N ASP A 109 11.05 2.83 -3.66
CA ASP A 109 11.40 2.68 -2.24
C ASP A 109 11.28 3.98 -1.44
N ALA A 110 11.53 5.11 -2.08
CA ALA A 110 11.38 6.42 -1.47
C ALA A 110 10.96 7.44 -2.53
N GLY A 111 10.24 8.47 -2.10
CA GLY A 111 9.77 9.52 -3.01
C GLY A 111 8.74 10.43 -2.37
N VAL A 112 7.98 11.11 -3.23
CA VAL A 112 6.87 11.97 -2.83
C VAL A 112 5.57 11.37 -3.35
N LEU A 113 4.62 11.13 -2.45
CA LEU A 113 3.25 10.78 -2.79
C LEU A 113 2.43 12.04 -2.98
N PHE A 114 1.73 12.14 -4.11
CA PHE A 114 0.67 13.10 -4.37
C PHE A 114 -0.65 12.32 -4.43
N SER A 115 -1.63 12.70 -3.62
CA SER A 115 -2.91 12.00 -3.48
C SER A 115 -4.07 12.97 -3.63
N THR A 116 -5.13 12.55 -4.33
CA THR A 116 -6.44 13.23 -4.32
C THR A 116 -7.07 13.19 -2.92
N GLY A 117 -6.72 12.18 -2.10
CA GLY A 117 -7.09 12.03 -0.70
C GLY A 117 -5.97 12.39 0.30
N HIS A 118 -6.01 11.79 1.49
CA HIS A 118 -5.08 12.09 2.58
C HIS A 118 -3.83 11.19 2.50
N ALA A 119 -2.74 11.70 1.92
CA ALA A 119 -1.51 10.95 1.62
C ALA A 119 -0.94 10.12 2.78
N VAL A 120 -0.96 10.62 4.01
CA VAL A 120 -0.50 9.83 5.17
C VAL A 120 -1.44 8.67 5.51
N ASN A 121 -2.75 8.84 5.33
CA ASN A 121 -3.69 7.75 5.55
C ASN A 121 -3.48 6.70 4.47
N GLU A 122 -3.32 7.13 3.22
CA GLU A 122 -2.99 6.25 2.12
C GLU A 122 -1.75 5.41 2.44
N LEU A 123 -0.65 6.01 2.91
CA LEU A 123 0.60 5.29 3.22
C LEU A 123 0.59 4.40 4.48
N THR A 124 -0.36 4.59 5.40
CA THR A 124 -0.26 4.01 6.76
C THR A 124 -1.48 3.21 7.20
N LYS A 125 -2.65 3.42 6.59
CA LYS A 125 -3.89 2.76 7.00
C LYS A 125 -4.26 1.63 6.04
N LYS A 126 -5.11 0.76 6.55
CA LYS A 126 -5.86 -0.24 5.77
C LYS A 126 -7.33 0.11 5.87
N ASN A 127 -8.08 -0.20 4.83
CA ASN A 127 -9.52 -0.22 4.89
C ASN A 127 -10.02 -1.13 6.01
N SER A 128 -10.87 -0.56 6.86
CA SER A 128 -11.48 -1.28 7.99
C SER A 128 -12.66 -2.17 7.55
N SER A 129 -13.09 -2.03 6.28
CA SER A 129 -14.10 -2.87 5.64
C SER A 129 -13.87 -2.92 4.12
N SER A 130 -14.28 -4.03 3.48
CA SER A 130 -14.10 -4.31 2.03
C SER A 130 -14.80 -3.33 1.06
N SER A 131 -15.43 -2.28 1.57
CA SER A 131 -16.30 -1.38 0.80
C SER A 131 -16.27 0.07 1.29
N SER A 132 -15.40 0.38 2.25
CA SER A 132 -15.03 1.74 2.55
C SER A 132 -13.58 1.83 2.13
N SER A 133 -13.24 2.51 1.03
CA SER A 133 -12.07 3.39 1.14
C SER A 133 -12.38 4.21 2.39
N LEU A 134 -11.45 4.33 3.34
CA LEU A 134 -11.61 5.39 4.31
C LEU A 134 -11.96 6.62 3.48
N GLN A 135 -13.05 7.30 3.82
CA GLN A 135 -13.38 8.59 3.22
C GLN A 135 -12.25 9.52 3.66
N SER A 136 -11.13 9.37 2.96
CA SER A 136 -9.87 10.09 2.98
C SER A 136 -10.09 11.36 2.16
N SER A 137 -11.35 11.78 2.00
CA SER A 137 -11.74 13.12 1.60
C SER A 137 -11.21 14.05 2.69
N VAL A 138 -9.93 14.39 2.56
CA VAL A 138 -9.55 15.73 2.90
C VAL A 138 -10.49 16.62 2.11
N SER A 139 -11.12 17.56 2.80
CA SER A 139 -11.78 18.67 2.14
C SER A 139 -10.69 19.46 1.42
N ALA A 140 -10.25 18.94 0.27
CA ALA A 140 -9.09 19.36 -0.47
C ALA A 140 -9.39 20.70 -1.14
N GLN A 141 -9.48 21.76 -0.34
CA GLN A 141 -9.93 23.09 -0.75
C GLN A 141 -11.26 23.01 -1.48
N THR A 142 -12.36 23.25 -0.78
CA THR A 142 -13.72 23.27 -1.35
C THR A 142 -13.76 23.88 -2.75
N GLY A 143 -14.26 23.12 -3.73
CA GLY A 143 -14.44 23.58 -5.11
C GLY A 143 -13.49 22.93 -6.12
N THR A 144 -13.78 23.17 -7.39
CA THR A 144 -13.04 22.58 -8.51
C THR A 144 -11.76 23.36 -8.82
N TYR A 145 -10.81 22.72 -9.49
CA TYR A 145 -9.61 23.33 -10.04
C TYR A 145 -9.40 22.85 -11.47
N SER A 146 -9.36 23.75 -12.44
CA SER A 146 -9.10 23.39 -13.83
C SER A 146 -7.65 23.67 -14.19
N ASP A 147 -6.83 22.62 -14.25
CA ASP A 147 -5.53 22.66 -14.89
C ASP A 147 -5.70 22.31 -16.38
N ALA A 148 -5.20 23.18 -17.27
CA ALA A 148 -5.38 22.98 -18.71
C ALA A 148 -4.66 21.72 -19.23
N GLN A 149 -3.54 21.33 -18.62
CA GLN A 149 -2.82 20.13 -19.02
C GLN A 149 -3.52 18.85 -18.53
N LEU A 150 -4.04 18.83 -17.30
CA LEU A 150 -4.81 17.69 -16.78
C LEU A 150 -6.16 17.53 -17.48
N THR A 151 -6.90 18.62 -17.71
CA THR A 151 -8.21 18.58 -18.36
C THR A 151 -8.15 18.19 -19.84
N ASN A 152 -6.99 18.38 -20.49
CA ASN A 152 -6.73 17.83 -21.82
C ASN A 152 -6.58 16.29 -21.82
N ILE A 153 -6.22 15.67 -20.69
CA ILE A 153 -6.22 14.21 -20.56
C ILE A 153 -7.63 13.72 -20.26
N THR A 154 -8.25 14.32 -19.23
CA THR A 154 -9.57 13.94 -18.73
C THR A 154 -10.32 15.22 -18.36
N SER A 155 -11.38 15.55 -19.10
CA SER A 155 -12.07 16.84 -18.97
C SER A 155 -12.70 17.10 -17.59
N ASN A 156 -12.97 16.05 -16.83
CA ASN A 156 -13.47 16.11 -15.45
C ASN A 156 -12.40 15.93 -14.37
N ALA A 157 -11.10 16.00 -14.72
CA ALA A 157 -9.99 16.01 -13.77
C ALA A 157 -9.88 17.38 -13.06
N ILE A 158 -10.97 17.77 -12.38
CA ILE A 158 -11.13 19.06 -11.73
C ILE A 158 -11.42 18.97 -10.23
N TYR A 159 -11.58 17.76 -9.72
CA TYR A 159 -11.84 17.49 -8.31
C TYR A 159 -10.54 17.10 -7.62
N ASP A 160 -10.33 17.66 -6.42
CA ASP A 160 -9.23 17.35 -5.50
C ASP A 160 -7.82 17.34 -6.13
N ALA A 161 -7.64 18.15 -7.19
CA ALA A 161 -6.40 18.22 -7.94
C ALA A 161 -5.22 18.63 -7.06
N VAL A 162 -4.07 17.99 -7.27
CA VAL A 162 -2.80 18.37 -6.66
C VAL A 162 -1.85 18.81 -7.78
N VAL A 163 -1.39 20.06 -7.71
CA VAL A 163 -0.56 20.65 -8.76
C VAL A 163 0.69 21.25 -8.14
N TYR A 164 1.83 20.70 -8.53
CA TYR A 164 3.15 21.13 -8.09
C TYR A 164 4.00 21.46 -9.32
N THR A 165 4.63 22.63 -9.32
CA THR A 165 5.41 23.15 -10.46
C THR A 165 6.81 23.52 -10.02
N PHE A 166 7.77 23.37 -10.94
CA PHE A 166 9.16 23.72 -10.71
C PHE A 166 9.92 23.82 -12.02
N ASP A 167 11.07 24.49 -11.97
CA ASP A 167 12.04 24.53 -13.06
C ASP A 167 13.13 23.48 -12.86
N ILE A 168 13.60 22.87 -13.95
CA ILE A 168 14.72 21.92 -13.92
C ILE A 168 15.89 22.52 -14.69
N THR A 169 17.09 22.45 -14.12
CA THR A 169 18.36 22.66 -14.84
C THR A 169 19.15 21.37 -14.81
N LEU A 170 19.41 20.78 -15.98
CA LEU A 170 20.28 19.61 -16.09
C LEU A 170 21.74 20.03 -15.85
N THR A 171 22.47 19.22 -15.09
CA THR A 171 23.85 19.48 -14.69
C THR A 171 24.68 18.20 -14.84
N GLY A 172 26.01 18.31 -14.71
CA GLY A 172 26.89 17.13 -14.69
C GLY A 172 26.90 16.33 -16.01
N GLY A 173 26.61 16.98 -17.14
CA GLY A 173 26.58 16.33 -18.46
C GLY A 173 25.29 15.54 -18.77
N ALA A 174 24.26 15.62 -17.91
CA ALA A 174 22.97 15.02 -18.20
C ALA A 174 22.28 15.70 -19.40
N ASP A 175 21.81 14.90 -20.34
CA ASP A 175 21.13 15.32 -21.57
C ASP A 175 19.66 14.85 -21.62
N ALA A 176 19.24 14.02 -20.66
CA ALA A 176 17.91 13.46 -20.57
C ALA A 176 17.32 13.59 -19.15
N LEU A 177 16.00 13.79 -19.10
CA LEU A 177 15.21 13.71 -17.88
C LEU A 177 14.53 12.34 -17.82
N ARG A 178 14.65 11.65 -16.69
CA ARG A 178 13.94 10.39 -16.40
C ARG A 178 13.08 10.58 -15.17
N ILE A 179 11.87 10.02 -15.23
CA ILE A 179 10.88 10.14 -14.17
C ILE A 179 10.37 8.73 -13.92
N ALA A 180 10.60 8.25 -12.71
CA ALA A 180 9.94 7.06 -12.21
C ALA A 180 8.69 7.51 -11.47
N TYR A 181 7.55 6.94 -11.81
CA TYR A 181 6.31 7.12 -11.09
C TYR A 181 5.62 5.77 -10.98
N GLN A 182 4.75 5.65 -9.98
CA GLN A 182 3.77 4.60 -9.89
C GLN A 182 2.44 5.28 -9.65
N PHE A 183 1.47 5.01 -10.52
CA PHE A 183 0.13 5.57 -10.40
C PHE A 183 -0.77 4.54 -9.73
N GLY A 184 -1.72 4.99 -8.94
CA GLY A 184 -2.73 4.15 -8.33
C GLY A 184 -3.98 4.94 -8.02
N SER A 185 -5.08 4.22 -7.83
CA SER A 185 -6.37 4.83 -7.51
C SER A 185 -7.27 3.83 -6.75
N GLU A 186 -8.05 4.36 -5.81
CA GLU A 186 -9.06 3.62 -5.06
C GLU A 186 -10.26 3.20 -5.93
N GLU A 187 -10.46 3.85 -7.09
CA GLU A 187 -11.49 3.55 -8.06
C GLU A 187 -11.30 2.21 -8.76
N TYR A 188 -10.09 1.65 -8.77
CA TYR A 188 -9.88 0.32 -9.31
C TYR A 188 -10.62 -0.77 -8.49
N PRO A 189 -10.82 -1.96 -9.07
CA PRO A 189 -11.25 -2.09 -10.45
C PRO A 189 -12.70 -1.60 -10.67
N ASP A 190 -13.44 -1.26 -9.62
CA ASP A 190 -14.90 -1.13 -9.64
C ASP A 190 -15.43 -0.04 -10.55
N TYR A 191 -14.70 1.05 -10.71
CA TYR A 191 -15.11 2.22 -11.50
C TYR A 191 -14.41 2.31 -12.85
N VAL A 192 -13.66 1.27 -13.25
CA VAL A 192 -13.05 1.19 -14.59
C VAL A 192 -14.12 1.25 -15.68
N GLY A 193 -13.98 2.23 -16.57
CA GLY A 193 -14.89 2.57 -17.65
C GLY A 193 -16.13 3.38 -17.22
N SER A 194 -16.13 3.94 -16.00
CA SER A 194 -17.14 4.88 -15.52
C SER A 194 -16.73 6.35 -15.75
N VAL A 195 -17.51 7.29 -15.20
CA VAL A 195 -17.20 8.74 -15.20
C VAL A 195 -16.10 9.11 -14.19
N TYR A 196 -15.93 8.33 -13.13
CA TYR A 196 -14.83 8.50 -12.18
C TYR A 196 -13.57 8.04 -12.91
N ASN A 197 -12.65 8.97 -13.16
CA ASN A 197 -11.49 8.71 -13.99
C ASN A 197 -10.28 9.49 -13.49
N ASP A 198 -9.62 8.95 -12.48
CA ASP A 198 -8.38 9.52 -11.99
C ASP A 198 -7.32 9.52 -13.09
N THR A 199 -6.58 10.62 -13.16
CA THR A 199 -5.57 10.86 -14.18
C THR A 199 -4.31 11.45 -13.56
N PHE A 200 -3.17 11.05 -14.11
CA PHE A 200 -1.87 11.58 -13.74
C PHE A 200 -1.14 12.12 -14.97
N GLY A 201 -0.37 13.19 -14.76
CA GLY A 201 0.41 13.84 -15.80
C GLY A 201 1.70 14.41 -15.24
N PHE A 202 2.79 14.29 -16.02
CA PHE A 202 4.01 15.04 -15.78
C PHE A 202 4.32 15.85 -17.02
N PHE A 203 4.11 17.15 -16.95
CA PHE A 203 4.16 18.02 -18.12
C PHE A 203 5.49 18.76 -18.19
N VAL A 204 6.18 18.65 -19.32
CA VAL A 204 7.46 19.32 -19.56
C VAL A 204 7.34 20.27 -20.73
N ARG A 205 7.94 21.44 -20.58
CA ARG A 205 8.18 22.38 -21.66
C ARG A 205 9.50 23.07 -21.44
N ARG A 206 10.19 23.42 -22.54
CA ARG A 206 11.38 24.27 -22.47
C ARG A 206 11.02 25.61 -21.84
N LYS A 207 11.73 25.97 -20.76
CA LYS A 207 11.54 27.26 -20.08
C LYS A 207 11.73 28.43 -21.06
N GLY A 208 10.85 29.43 -20.97
CA GLY A 208 10.89 30.62 -21.81
C GLY A 208 10.35 30.45 -23.23
N THR A 209 9.71 29.32 -23.55
CA THR A 209 9.04 29.12 -24.85
C THR A 209 7.52 29.11 -24.71
N THR A 210 6.84 29.39 -25.82
CA THR A 210 5.37 29.29 -25.95
C THR A 210 4.91 27.95 -26.51
N GLY A 211 5.83 26.98 -26.65
CA GLY A 211 5.51 25.66 -27.18
C GLY A 211 4.49 24.89 -26.34
N GLU A 212 4.05 23.76 -26.86
CA GLU A 212 3.13 22.86 -26.15
C GLU A 212 3.83 22.16 -24.99
N TRP A 213 3.04 21.83 -23.97
CA TRP A 213 3.47 20.97 -22.89
C TRP A 213 3.45 19.51 -23.34
N ILE A 214 4.54 18.80 -23.11
CA ILE A 214 4.66 17.37 -23.40
C ILE A 214 4.36 16.59 -22.12
N ASN A 215 3.34 15.74 -22.14
CA ASN A 215 3.10 14.81 -21.03
C ASN A 215 4.08 13.63 -21.11
N MET A 216 4.91 13.47 -20.09
CA MET A 216 5.89 12.38 -19.93
C MET A 216 5.31 11.18 -19.18
N ALA A 217 4.14 11.31 -18.54
CA ALA A 217 3.45 10.21 -17.84
C ALA A 217 2.61 9.38 -18.82
N ARG A 218 3.30 8.76 -19.78
CA ARG A 218 2.71 7.95 -20.85
C ARG A 218 3.28 6.54 -20.82
N LEU A 219 2.45 5.56 -21.16
CA LEU A 219 2.88 4.18 -21.29
C LEU A 219 3.91 4.02 -22.43
N PRO A 220 4.85 3.07 -22.30
CA PRO A 220 5.84 2.75 -23.32
C PRO A 220 5.23 1.91 -24.47
N ASN A 221 4.08 2.34 -25.00
CA ASN A 221 3.40 1.71 -26.13
C ASN A 221 3.36 2.65 -27.35
N ALA A 222 3.02 2.12 -28.52
CA ALA A 222 3.00 2.90 -29.77
C ALA A 222 2.00 4.07 -29.73
N ALA A 223 0.90 3.92 -28.99
CA ALA A 223 -0.11 4.96 -28.82
C ALA A 223 0.30 6.07 -27.83
N GLN A 224 1.41 5.86 -27.10
CA GLN A 224 1.83 6.65 -25.94
C GLN A 224 0.66 6.96 -24.99
N THR A 225 -0.09 5.92 -24.61
CA THR A 225 -1.31 6.04 -23.83
C THR A 225 -1.06 6.81 -22.54
N VAL A 226 -1.91 7.80 -22.25
CA VAL A 226 -1.90 8.60 -21.02
C VAL A 226 -2.24 7.77 -19.78
N THR A 227 -1.70 8.16 -18.63
CA THR A 227 -1.98 7.49 -17.36
C THR A 227 -3.34 7.94 -16.80
N ALA A 228 -4.31 7.03 -16.84
CA ALA A 228 -5.62 7.18 -16.22
C ALA A 228 -6.27 5.82 -15.99
N ILE A 229 -7.23 5.73 -15.06
CA ILE A 229 -7.82 4.43 -14.71
C ILE A 229 -8.56 3.76 -15.87
N ASN A 230 -9.22 4.56 -16.71
CA ASN A 230 -9.90 4.05 -17.90
C ASN A 230 -8.92 3.58 -18.98
N LYS A 231 -7.64 3.94 -18.89
CA LYS A 231 -6.61 3.66 -19.90
C LYS A 231 -5.72 2.48 -19.55
N VAL A 232 -5.41 2.31 -18.28
CA VAL A 232 -4.58 1.23 -17.77
C VAL A 232 -5.37 0.50 -16.69
N ASN A 233 -5.74 -0.75 -16.91
CA ASN A 233 -6.61 -1.50 -16.02
C ASN A 233 -6.45 -2.99 -16.30
N PHE A 234 -7.16 -3.84 -15.56
CA PHE A 234 -7.10 -5.30 -15.70
C PHE A 234 -7.57 -5.85 -17.08
N GLY A 235 -7.96 -4.98 -18.02
CA GLY A 235 -8.49 -5.35 -19.33
C GLY A 235 -9.98 -5.70 -19.29
N LYS A 236 -10.65 -5.37 -18.18
CA LYS A 236 -12.07 -5.61 -17.94
C LYS A 236 -12.73 -4.38 -17.35
N GLN A 237 -14.01 -4.24 -17.66
CA GLN A 237 -14.88 -3.21 -17.10
C GLN A 237 -15.07 -3.45 -15.60
N GLY A 238 -15.14 -2.36 -14.85
CA GLY A 238 -15.50 -2.39 -13.44
C GLY A 238 -16.97 -2.75 -13.23
N ASN A 239 -17.33 -3.17 -12.02
CA ASN A 239 -18.71 -3.49 -11.68
C ASN A 239 -19.66 -2.29 -11.88
N ASN A 240 -19.17 -1.07 -11.64
CA ASN A 240 -19.88 0.20 -11.80
C ASN A 240 -19.66 0.84 -13.18
N TYR A 241 -19.28 0.07 -14.19
CA TYR A 241 -19.18 0.55 -15.57
C TYR A 241 -20.48 1.22 -16.04
N SER A 242 -20.39 2.46 -16.51
CA SER A 242 -21.55 3.25 -16.96
C SER A 242 -21.60 3.46 -18.48
N GLY A 243 -20.60 3.01 -19.24
CA GLY A 243 -20.57 3.15 -20.71
C GLY A 243 -20.40 4.57 -21.23
N THR A 244 -20.43 5.56 -20.35
CA THR A 244 -20.09 6.98 -20.60
C THR A 244 -18.58 7.22 -20.56
N GLY A 245 -17.78 6.15 -20.49
CA GLY A 245 -16.39 6.16 -20.06
C GLY A 245 -15.51 7.01 -20.98
N ASN A 246 -14.88 8.01 -20.38
CA ASN A 246 -13.82 8.86 -20.91
C ASN A 246 -12.67 8.02 -21.53
N GLY A 247 -12.91 7.45 -22.71
CA GLY A 247 -11.95 6.65 -23.46
C GLY A 247 -11.50 5.36 -22.79
N TYR A 248 -12.40 4.49 -22.32
CA TYR A 248 -12.02 3.15 -21.82
C TYR A 248 -11.18 2.35 -22.84
N GLU A 249 -10.04 1.83 -22.40
CA GLU A 249 -9.13 0.96 -23.15
C GLU A 249 -8.80 -0.29 -22.33
N SER A 250 -9.02 -1.47 -22.90
CA SER A 250 -8.72 -2.77 -22.25
C SER A 250 -7.36 -3.35 -22.65
N SER A 251 -6.69 -2.77 -23.64
CA SER A 251 -5.49 -3.34 -24.27
C SER A 251 -4.20 -3.18 -23.45
N ASN A 252 -4.21 -2.33 -22.42
CA ASN A 252 -3.01 -1.97 -21.67
C ASN A 252 -2.86 -2.75 -20.36
N SER A 253 -3.53 -3.90 -20.21
CA SER A 253 -3.52 -4.69 -18.98
C SER A 253 -2.15 -5.25 -18.58
N ASN A 254 -1.20 -5.30 -19.51
CA ASN A 254 0.20 -5.66 -19.22
C ASN A 254 0.94 -4.59 -18.41
N HIS A 255 0.43 -3.36 -18.37
CA HIS A 255 0.97 -2.26 -17.57
C HIS A 255 0.21 -2.08 -16.26
N TYR A 256 -0.70 -3.00 -15.94
CA TYR A 256 -1.52 -2.93 -14.74
C TYR A 256 -1.06 -3.94 -13.71
N GLU A 257 -0.69 -3.45 -12.53
CA GLU A 257 -0.35 -4.30 -11.40
C GLU A 257 -1.59 -4.50 -10.52
N ARG A 258 -2.07 -5.75 -10.43
CA ARG A 258 -3.21 -6.12 -9.59
C ARG A 258 -2.81 -6.14 -8.12
N ASN A 259 -3.43 -5.28 -7.31
CA ASN A 259 -3.25 -5.24 -5.86
C ASN A 259 -4.36 -6.01 -5.10
N GLY A 260 -4.50 -7.31 -5.39
CA GLY A 260 -5.33 -8.22 -4.56
C GLY A 260 -6.85 -8.27 -4.82
N HIS A 261 -7.42 -7.47 -5.72
CA HIS A 261 -8.85 -7.58 -6.06
C HIS A 261 -9.18 -8.89 -6.81
N THR A 262 -10.44 -9.32 -6.71
CA THR A 262 -10.94 -10.52 -7.41
C THR A 262 -11.02 -10.32 -8.92
N THR A 263 -10.64 -11.35 -9.68
CA THR A 263 -10.71 -11.34 -11.16
C THR A 263 -11.97 -12.05 -11.69
N ALA A 264 -12.86 -12.46 -10.79
CA ALA A 264 -14.14 -13.06 -11.14
C ALA A 264 -15.01 -12.08 -11.92
N THR A 265 -15.79 -12.61 -12.86
CA THR A 265 -16.65 -11.81 -13.73
C THR A 265 -18.11 -11.94 -13.35
N THR A 266 -18.89 -10.91 -13.66
CA THR A 266 -20.35 -10.95 -13.50
C THR A 266 -20.93 -12.12 -14.31
N SER A 267 -21.88 -12.86 -13.72
CA SER A 267 -22.59 -13.93 -14.44
C SER A 267 -23.22 -13.39 -15.72
N GLY A 268 -22.95 -14.03 -16.86
CA GLY A 268 -23.44 -13.60 -18.17
C GLY A 268 -22.68 -12.42 -18.81
N ASN A 269 -21.62 -11.88 -18.17
CA ASN A 269 -20.77 -10.86 -18.78
C ASN A 269 -19.26 -11.11 -18.48
N PRO A 270 -18.52 -11.75 -19.41
CA PRO A 270 -17.11 -12.08 -19.21
C PRO A 270 -16.16 -10.87 -19.23
N ASN A 271 -16.66 -9.71 -19.66
CA ASN A 271 -15.90 -8.46 -19.78
C ASN A 271 -16.06 -7.55 -18.58
N ARG A 272 -16.92 -7.90 -17.61
CA ARG A 272 -17.19 -7.10 -16.42
C ARG A 272 -16.82 -7.87 -15.15
N LEU A 273 -15.99 -7.25 -14.31
CA LEU A 273 -15.64 -7.80 -13.01
C LEU A 273 -16.85 -7.78 -12.06
N VAL A 274 -16.89 -8.72 -11.11
CA VAL A 274 -17.81 -8.61 -9.97
C VAL A 274 -17.38 -7.45 -9.08
N LEU A 275 -18.30 -6.95 -8.25
CA LEU A 275 -17.97 -5.97 -7.21
C LEU A 275 -16.75 -6.44 -6.43
N ASN A 276 -15.77 -5.56 -6.31
CA ASN A 276 -14.58 -5.82 -5.53
C ASN A 276 -14.97 -5.91 -4.05
N ASN A 277 -15.05 -7.14 -3.53
CA ASN A 277 -15.34 -7.44 -2.13
C ASN A 277 -14.08 -7.85 -1.36
N ASN A 278 -12.91 -7.41 -1.83
CA ASN A 278 -11.62 -7.75 -1.24
C ASN A 278 -11.61 -7.37 0.25
N PRO A 279 -11.30 -8.29 1.20
CA PRO A 279 -11.27 -8.01 2.64
C PRO A 279 -10.16 -7.02 3.06
N GLY A 280 -9.36 -6.56 2.11
CA GLY A 280 -8.27 -5.61 2.28
C GLY A 280 -7.07 -6.01 1.41
N PRO A 281 -6.14 -5.09 1.13
CA PRO A 281 -4.95 -5.40 0.36
C PRO A 281 -4.05 -6.44 1.06
N PHE A 282 -3.46 -7.36 0.29
CA PHE A 282 -2.27 -8.13 0.68
C PHE A 282 -1.07 -7.29 0.24
N PRO A 283 0.02 -7.20 1.03
CA PRO A 283 0.84 -6.00 1.14
C PRO A 283 1.01 -5.23 -0.18
N ILE A 284 0.27 -4.12 -0.29
CA ILE A 284 0.74 -2.77 -0.58
C ILE A 284 -0.08 -1.82 0.30
N HIS A 285 0.56 -1.11 1.23
CA HIS A 285 -0.11 -0.21 2.19
C HIS A 285 -0.36 1.18 1.60
N VAL A 286 -0.98 1.20 0.41
CA VAL A 286 -1.56 2.36 -0.27
C VAL A 286 -2.85 1.85 -0.89
N GLU A 287 -4.00 2.49 -0.64
CA GLU A 287 -5.33 1.99 -1.04
C GLU A 287 -5.60 2.19 -2.52
N TYR A 288 -4.70 1.68 -3.34
CA TYR A 288 -4.85 1.62 -4.77
C TYR A 288 -5.24 0.21 -5.15
N ASN A 289 -6.44 0.06 -5.68
CA ASN A 289 -6.99 -1.24 -6.09
C ASN A 289 -6.33 -1.76 -7.39
N GLY A 290 -5.40 -0.99 -7.95
CA GLY A 290 -4.37 -1.38 -8.92
C GLY A 290 -3.39 -0.26 -9.18
N LEU A 291 -2.24 -0.62 -9.76
CA LEU A 291 -1.14 0.31 -10.06
C LEU A 291 -0.76 0.30 -11.54
N THR A 292 -0.11 1.37 -11.99
CA THR A 292 0.47 1.52 -13.33
C THR A 292 1.90 2.02 -13.24
#